data_AF-A0A2E5WUL3-F1
#
_entry.id   AF-A0A2E5WUL3-F1
#
_cell.length_a   1.000
_cell.length_b   1.000
_cell.length_c   1.000
_cell.angle_alpha   90.00
_cell.angle_beta   90.00
_cell.angle_gamma   90.00
#
_symmetry.space_group_name_H-M   'P 1'
#
loop_
_entity.id
_entity.type
_entity.pdbx_description
1 polymer ?
#
loop_
_entity_poly.entity_id
_entity_poly.type
_entity_poly.pdbx_seq_one_letter_code
_entity_poly.pdbx_strand_id
1 'polypeptide(L)'
;MSVRKTTAMPWEADPPHLQPSKGYLRVRRVNRAIMETWFREISTVDVDTLPEEGGIIYTAWHPGGLIDPMLMMAALPGGLTFAAKSTLFKIPVLSRIMKWINVQPVEREQDGVASPEERKKANSKLIDTLAELVANGERIAIFPEGMSHTESYAVELKTGAARILLEAHRRAVEAGKPTPNIVPIGLHYSDQHSFRERVSLQINRPLELPPLPQAEEAPQPSEDELAQHGEQAHDRAWCNEVTSLLQTEINRTSHAQESWEDRELVWRARRMIHTIRSGENVSKISYDEAVLGSRRVRAAWQYFSVNDPERTLEIETKFKEHHREMERIQLRSWELQDRRKKISKKAFVKNLALWLWSASWMLGFVTWSAMIATGVPYLFVRFFVTMKASKQENKAGIGSMKLLYSIGLYPIWWLFCAITLGWFIASASSPLQEVNLPGFILPVLAAIPWVLVSVILLFWWPVSARLHLKLYQRLSKSWKNLRLWFKLRSGQIEWESLIQAHQALAMEMASIGNGLILPGDPDWKEPPAGKDDWEMVQFRPSEG
;
A
#
# COMPACT_ATOMS: atom_id res chain seq x y z
N MET A 1 -14.80 18.13 -27.13
CA MET A 1 -14.06 18.80 -26.02
C MET A 1 -13.48 17.72 -25.12
N SER A 2 -12.16 17.56 -25.10
CA SER A 2 -11.48 16.61 -24.21
C SER A 2 -11.46 17.21 -22.80
N VAL A 3 -12.31 16.70 -21.92
CA VAL A 3 -12.25 17.02 -20.49
C VAL A 3 -10.87 16.57 -20.00
N ARG A 4 -10.02 17.53 -19.63
CA ARG A 4 -8.82 17.24 -18.84
C ARG A 4 -9.30 16.57 -17.56
N LYS A 5 -9.27 15.23 -17.50
CA LYS A 5 -9.42 14.49 -16.24
C LYS A 5 -8.36 15.04 -15.29
N THR A 6 -8.80 15.72 -14.25
CA THR A 6 -7.97 16.11 -13.11
C THR A 6 -7.26 14.84 -12.63
N THR A 7 -5.93 14.86 -12.62
CA THR A 7 -5.08 13.72 -12.19
C THR A 7 -5.03 13.55 -10.67
N ALA A 8 -5.78 14.35 -9.92
CA ALA A 8 -5.90 14.23 -8.47
C ALA A 8 -7.07 13.29 -8.15
N MET A 9 -6.82 12.36 -7.22
CA MET A 9 -7.86 11.50 -6.67
C MET A 9 -8.97 12.36 -6.06
N PRO A 10 -10.25 12.16 -6.41
CA PRO A 10 -11.34 12.73 -5.65
C PRO A 10 -11.39 11.97 -4.32
N TRP A 11 -10.80 12.56 -3.29
CA TRP A 11 -10.93 12.04 -1.94
C TRP A 11 -12.36 12.26 -1.44
N GLU A 12 -12.89 11.29 -0.70
CA GLU A 12 -14.23 11.40 -0.13
C GLU A 12 -14.38 12.61 0.78
N ALA A 13 -15.61 13.15 0.77
CA ALA A 13 -16.01 14.24 1.64
C ALA A 13 -16.29 13.72 3.06
N ASP A 14 -16.06 14.56 4.06
CA ASP A 14 -16.40 14.21 5.44
C ASP A 14 -17.92 14.30 5.65
N PRO A 15 -18.56 13.29 6.27
CA PRO A 15 -19.97 13.36 6.63
C PRO A 15 -20.26 14.58 7.52
N PRO A 16 -21.44 15.21 7.40
CA PRO A 16 -21.80 16.38 8.22
C PRO A 16 -21.69 16.14 9.73
N HIS A 17 -21.96 14.92 10.18
CA HIS A 17 -21.89 14.53 11.59
C HIS A 17 -20.46 14.23 12.08
N LEU A 18 -19.47 14.17 11.17
CA LEU A 18 -18.06 13.89 11.49
C LEU A 18 -17.16 14.98 10.93
N GLN A 19 -17.04 16.09 11.64
CA GLN A 19 -16.22 17.23 11.22
C GLN A 19 -14.87 17.22 11.94
N PRO A 20 -13.77 16.88 11.26
CA PRO A 20 -12.46 16.83 11.90
C PRO A 20 -12.00 18.23 12.32
N SER A 21 -11.11 18.28 13.31
CA SER A 21 -10.51 19.54 13.74
C SER A 21 -9.76 20.24 12.59
N LYS A 22 -9.66 21.58 12.65
CA LYS A 22 -8.87 22.36 11.67
C LYS A 22 -7.40 21.89 11.61
N GLY A 23 -6.86 21.43 12.74
CA GLY A 23 -5.51 20.86 12.82
C GLY A 23 -5.41 19.57 12.00
N TYR A 24 -6.36 18.66 12.20
CA TYR A 24 -6.46 17.41 11.44
C TYR A 24 -6.56 17.67 9.94
N LEU A 25 -7.45 18.57 9.51
CA LEU A 25 -7.63 18.90 8.08
C LEU A 25 -6.36 19.45 7.43
N ARG A 26 -5.56 20.25 8.15
CA ARG A 26 -4.28 20.76 7.65
C ARG A 26 -3.27 19.62 7.45
N VAL A 27 -3.15 18.73 8.44
CA VAL A 27 -2.25 17.57 8.34
C VAL A 27 -2.71 16.63 7.23
N ARG A 28 -4.01 16.34 7.14
CA ARG A 28 -4.59 15.50 6.09
C ARG A 28 -4.32 16.05 4.69
N ARG A 29 -4.39 17.37 4.48
CA ARG A 29 -4.06 17.99 3.19
C ARG A 29 -2.62 17.72 2.77
N VAL A 30 -1.67 17.90 3.69
CA VAL A 30 -0.25 17.60 3.44
C VAL A 30 -0.07 16.11 3.17
N ASN A 31 -0.71 15.28 3.98
CA ASN A 31 -0.67 13.83 3.86
C ASN A 31 -1.21 13.32 2.51
N ARG A 32 -2.37 13.82 2.05
CA ARG A 32 -2.93 13.53 0.71
C ARG A 32 -1.94 13.87 -0.40
N ALA A 33 -1.29 15.04 -0.35
CA ALA A 33 -0.27 15.41 -1.32
C ALA A 33 0.96 14.49 -1.30
N ILE A 34 1.37 14.03 -0.11
CA ILE A 34 2.45 13.05 0.05
C ILE A 34 2.04 11.70 -0.55
N MET A 35 0.83 11.20 -0.25
CA MET A 35 0.32 9.92 -0.77
C MET A 35 0.18 9.93 -2.31
N GLU A 36 -0.36 10.99 -2.91
CA GLU A 36 -0.44 11.15 -4.38
C GLU A 36 0.95 11.27 -5.05
N THR A 37 1.95 11.71 -4.30
CA THR A 37 3.34 11.72 -4.76
C THR A 37 3.99 10.35 -4.60
N TRP A 38 3.76 9.68 -3.48
CA TRP A 38 4.33 8.37 -3.17
C TRP A 38 3.76 7.26 -4.05
N PHE A 39 2.45 7.25 -4.27
CA PHE A 39 1.76 6.28 -5.12
C PHE A 39 1.46 6.87 -6.51
N ARG A 40 1.49 6.02 -7.54
CA ARG A 40 1.02 6.40 -8.87
C ARG A 40 -0.46 6.21 -9.10
N GLU A 41 -1.07 5.39 -8.28
CA GLU A 41 -2.45 4.97 -8.35
C GLU A 41 -2.86 4.60 -6.92
N ILE A 42 -3.96 5.19 -6.48
CA ILE A 42 -4.58 4.94 -5.19
C ILE A 42 -6.02 4.57 -5.55
N SER A 43 -6.55 3.50 -4.99
CA SER A 43 -7.96 3.14 -5.11
C SER A 43 -8.56 3.01 -3.71
N THR A 44 -9.77 3.53 -3.54
CA THR A 44 -10.58 3.35 -2.34
C THR A 44 -11.86 2.66 -2.79
N VAL A 45 -12.11 1.48 -2.24
CA VAL A 45 -13.20 0.59 -2.66
C VAL A 45 -14.23 0.51 -1.52
N ASP A 46 -15.50 0.58 -1.88
CA ASP A 46 -16.67 0.38 -1.00
C ASP A 46 -16.79 1.36 0.18
N VAL A 47 -16.42 2.62 -0.02
CA VAL A 47 -16.49 3.66 1.03
C VAL A 47 -17.90 4.06 1.42
N ASP A 48 -18.85 3.89 0.50
CA ASP A 48 -20.28 4.05 0.68
C ASP A 48 -20.92 2.95 1.54
N THR A 49 -20.20 1.86 1.83
CA THR A 49 -20.68 0.77 2.70
C THR A 49 -20.42 1.01 4.19
N LEU A 50 -19.75 2.12 4.54
CA LEU A 50 -19.49 2.46 5.93
C LEU A 50 -20.80 2.69 6.71
N PRO A 51 -20.90 2.20 7.96
CA PRO A 51 -22.03 2.52 8.83
C PRO A 51 -22.26 4.03 8.94
N GLU A 52 -23.51 4.45 8.77
CA GLU A 52 -23.93 5.85 8.89
C GLU A 52 -24.05 6.30 10.35
N GLU A 53 -24.32 5.35 11.26
CA GLU A 53 -24.50 5.59 12.69
C GLU A 53 -23.50 4.78 13.52
N GLY A 54 -23.25 5.25 14.74
CA GLY A 54 -22.34 4.62 15.69
C GLY A 54 -20.87 4.93 15.41
N GLY A 55 -20.02 4.72 16.41
CA GLY A 55 -18.57 4.87 16.23
C GLY A 55 -17.99 3.72 15.41
N ILE A 56 -16.84 3.95 14.77
CA ILE A 56 -16.18 2.93 13.94
C ILE A 56 -14.77 2.68 14.45
N ILE A 57 -14.47 1.40 14.69
CA ILE A 57 -13.11 0.90 14.92
C ILE A 57 -12.62 0.27 13.62
N TYR A 58 -11.78 0.99 12.89
CA TYR A 58 -11.10 0.43 11.73
C TYR A 58 -9.96 -0.48 12.17
N THR A 59 -9.95 -1.69 11.61
CA THR A 59 -8.91 -2.68 11.88
C THR A 59 -8.21 -3.06 10.58
N ALA A 60 -6.89 -3.13 10.59
CA ALA A 60 -6.11 -3.50 9.41
C ALA A 60 -4.84 -4.23 9.82
N TRP A 61 -4.30 -5.07 8.93
CA TRP A 61 -2.90 -5.49 9.02
C TRP A 61 -1.94 -4.31 8.74
N HIS A 62 -0.66 -4.44 9.12
CA HIS A 62 0.26 -3.28 9.14
C HIS A 62 1.57 -3.47 8.34
N PRO A 63 1.50 -3.68 7.01
CA PRO A 63 2.68 -4.05 6.23
C PRO A 63 3.52 -2.82 5.78
N GLY A 64 2.93 -1.62 5.69
CA GLY A 64 3.58 -0.40 5.17
C GLY A 64 4.24 0.50 6.23
N GLY A 65 4.09 0.18 7.53
CA GLY A 65 4.56 1.03 8.61
C GLY A 65 3.82 2.39 8.60
N LEU A 66 4.54 3.51 8.74
CA LEU A 66 3.94 4.86 8.74
C LEU A 66 3.07 5.17 7.51
N ILE A 67 3.33 4.51 6.37
CA ILE A 67 2.53 4.69 5.14
C ILE A 67 1.06 4.25 5.36
N ASP A 68 0.80 3.22 6.18
CA ASP A 68 -0.55 2.71 6.43
C ASP A 68 -1.47 3.74 7.12
N PRO A 69 -1.13 4.29 8.32
CA PRO A 69 -1.97 5.31 8.95
C PRO A 69 -2.04 6.60 8.13
N MET A 70 -0.99 6.92 7.37
CA MET A 70 -1.02 8.04 6.42
C MET A 70 -2.06 7.80 5.32
N LEU A 71 -2.08 6.61 4.72
CA LEU A 71 -3.05 6.27 3.68
C LEU A 71 -4.48 6.26 4.23
N MET A 72 -4.71 5.63 5.39
CA MET A 72 -6.02 5.59 6.04
C MET A 72 -6.54 7.00 6.36
N MET A 73 -5.70 7.88 6.92
CA MET A 73 -6.07 9.28 7.16
C MET A 73 -6.37 10.05 5.88
N ALA A 74 -5.70 9.73 4.77
CA ALA A 74 -5.95 10.39 3.49
C ALA A 74 -7.28 9.97 2.88
N ALA A 75 -7.59 8.66 2.94
CA ALA A 75 -8.69 8.02 2.24
C ALA A 75 -10.01 7.99 3.03
N LEU A 76 -9.97 7.70 4.34
CA LEU A 76 -11.19 7.48 5.11
C LEU A 76 -11.86 8.82 5.50
N PRO A 77 -13.21 8.88 5.44
CA PRO A 77 -13.95 10.07 5.84
C PRO A 77 -13.91 10.29 7.36
N GLY A 78 -14.02 11.54 7.78
CA GLY A 78 -14.05 11.95 9.18
C GLY A 78 -12.67 12.08 9.82
N GLY A 79 -12.68 12.31 11.14
CA GLY A 79 -11.47 12.41 11.95
C GLY A 79 -11.07 11.02 12.44
N LEU A 80 -9.82 10.62 12.20
CA LEU A 80 -9.33 9.31 12.58
C LEU A 80 -8.33 9.40 13.73
N THR A 81 -8.66 8.80 14.86
CA THR A 81 -7.77 8.68 16.02
C THR A 81 -6.97 7.38 15.95
N PHE A 82 -5.64 7.47 15.99
CA PHE A 82 -4.76 6.30 15.98
C PHE A 82 -4.16 6.05 17.36
N ALA A 83 -3.88 4.79 17.68
CA ALA A 83 -2.96 4.42 18.74
C ALA A 83 -1.55 4.23 18.17
N ALA A 84 -0.55 4.94 18.69
CA ALA A 84 0.84 4.86 18.21
C ALA A 84 1.85 4.72 19.37
N LYS A 85 3.01 4.13 19.08
CA LYS A 85 4.02 3.85 20.10
C LYS A 85 4.42 5.11 20.88
N SER A 86 4.47 5.01 22.21
CA SER A 86 4.76 6.13 23.13
C SER A 86 6.10 6.82 22.83
N THR A 87 7.11 6.08 22.36
CA THR A 87 8.44 6.61 22.02
C THR A 87 8.43 7.70 20.94
N LEU A 88 7.44 7.72 20.04
CA LEU A 88 7.32 8.78 19.02
C LEU A 88 7.00 10.15 19.63
N PHE A 89 6.36 10.19 20.80
CA PHE A 89 5.96 11.43 21.46
C PHE A 89 7.13 12.19 22.08
N LYS A 90 8.31 11.54 22.19
CA LYS A 90 9.56 12.18 22.63
C LYS A 90 10.20 13.05 21.54
N ILE A 91 9.75 12.96 20.29
CA ILE A 91 10.27 13.75 19.16
C ILE A 91 9.48 15.08 19.06
N PRO A 92 10.07 16.26 19.30
CA PRO A 92 9.32 17.51 19.52
C PRO A 92 8.37 17.91 18.37
N VAL A 93 8.85 17.87 17.13
CA VAL A 93 8.03 18.24 15.95
C VAL A 93 6.94 17.20 15.69
N LEU A 94 7.28 15.91 15.78
CA LEU A 94 6.34 14.82 15.56
C LEU A 94 5.24 14.80 16.64
N SER A 95 5.61 15.04 17.90
CA SER A 95 4.67 15.14 19.03
C SER A 95 3.62 16.23 18.81
N ARG A 96 4.01 17.38 18.25
CA ARG A 96 3.07 18.45 17.91
C ARG A 96 2.11 18.05 16.80
N ILE A 97 2.60 17.38 15.76
CA ILE A 97 1.76 16.86 14.68
C ILE A 97 0.78 15.83 15.23
N MET A 98 1.25 14.86 16.00
CA MET A 98 0.42 13.80 16.61
C MET A 98 -0.71 14.36 17.48
N LYS A 99 -0.45 15.43 18.24
CA LYS A 99 -1.51 16.13 19.01
C LYS A 99 -2.57 16.76 18.11
N TRP A 100 -2.19 17.32 16.95
CA TRP A 100 -3.16 17.90 16.01
C TRP A 100 -4.07 16.88 15.34
N ILE A 101 -3.62 15.62 15.24
CA ILE A 101 -4.38 14.51 14.66
C ILE A 101 -4.92 13.53 15.72
N ASN A 102 -4.97 13.96 16.99
CA ASN A 102 -5.51 13.20 18.12
C ASN A 102 -4.91 11.78 18.31
N VAL A 103 -3.64 11.58 17.98
CA VAL A 103 -3.00 10.26 18.17
C VAL A 103 -2.80 10.00 19.66
N GLN A 104 -3.20 8.81 20.11
CA GLN A 104 -3.08 8.36 21.49
C GLN A 104 -1.82 7.48 21.68
N PRO A 105 -1.06 7.65 22.76
CA PRO A 105 0.13 6.84 23.03
C PRO A 105 -0.24 5.44 23.52
N VAL A 106 0.42 4.41 22.99
CA VAL A 106 0.34 3.01 23.48
C VAL A 106 1.70 2.53 23.98
N GLU A 107 1.71 1.86 25.13
CA GLU A 107 2.90 1.25 25.72
C GLU A 107 3.02 -0.23 25.31
N ARG A 108 4.12 -0.58 24.64
CA ARG A 108 4.37 -1.94 24.14
C ARG A 108 5.45 -2.62 24.98
N GLU A 109 5.31 -3.94 25.17
CA GLU A 109 6.28 -4.77 25.92
C GLU A 109 7.71 -4.60 25.43
N GLN A 110 7.89 -4.81 24.14
CA GLN A 110 9.15 -4.78 23.42
C GLN A 110 9.87 -3.44 23.45
N ASP A 111 9.20 -2.35 23.79
CA ASP A 111 9.84 -1.03 23.85
C ASP A 111 10.64 -0.86 25.15
N GLY A 112 10.36 -1.67 26.19
CA GLY A 112 11.16 -1.73 27.43
C GLY A 112 11.19 -0.45 28.25
N VAL A 113 10.24 0.48 28.03
CA VAL A 113 10.26 1.83 28.60
C VAL A 113 9.56 1.92 29.95
N ALA A 114 8.55 1.07 30.20
CA ALA A 114 7.70 1.11 31.38
C ALA A 114 7.65 -0.26 32.07
N SER A 115 7.49 -0.26 33.39
CA SER A 115 7.25 -1.48 34.15
C SER A 115 5.93 -2.16 33.74
N PRO A 116 5.74 -3.48 34.00
CA PRO A 116 4.51 -4.17 33.67
C PRO A 116 3.24 -3.50 34.25
N GLU A 117 3.30 -2.98 35.48
CA GLU A 117 2.18 -2.31 36.12
C GLU A 117 1.86 -0.95 35.49
N GLU A 118 2.88 -0.12 35.25
CA GLU A 118 2.71 1.19 34.59
C GLU A 118 2.12 1.02 33.19
N ARG A 119 2.62 0.05 32.43
CA ARG A 119 2.10 -0.31 31.11
C ARG A 119 0.64 -0.75 31.18
N LYS A 120 0.29 -1.61 32.15
CA LYS A 120 -1.10 -2.04 32.35
C LYS A 120 -2.02 -0.85 32.63
N LYS A 121 -1.62 0.04 33.54
CA LYS A 121 -2.37 1.25 33.89
C LYS A 121 -2.52 2.21 32.70
N ALA A 122 -1.43 2.46 31.95
CA ALA A 122 -1.44 3.31 30.77
C ALA A 122 -2.35 2.75 29.67
N ASN A 123 -2.25 1.45 29.38
CA ASN A 123 -3.05 0.80 28.36
C ASN A 123 -4.53 0.68 28.76
N SER A 124 -4.87 0.51 30.04
CA SER A 124 -6.26 0.60 30.50
C SER A 124 -6.84 2.00 30.24
N LYS A 125 -6.11 3.06 30.61
CA LYS A 125 -6.55 4.44 30.35
C LYS A 125 -6.71 4.72 28.85
N LEU A 126 -5.82 4.17 28.02
CA LEU A 126 -5.93 4.24 26.56
C LEU A 126 -7.23 3.60 26.07
N ILE A 127 -7.54 2.38 26.54
CA ILE A 127 -8.78 1.68 26.20
C ILE A 127 -9.99 2.52 26.61
N ASP A 128 -10.01 3.07 27.82
CA ASP A 128 -11.11 3.90 28.31
C ASP A 128 -11.33 5.14 27.44
N THR A 129 -10.24 5.80 27.03
CA THR A 129 -10.28 6.99 26.18
C THR A 129 -10.80 6.67 24.79
N LEU A 130 -10.30 5.58 24.18
CA LEU A 130 -10.73 5.16 22.84
C LEU A 130 -12.17 4.66 22.85
N ALA A 131 -12.59 3.95 23.91
CA ALA A 131 -13.96 3.49 24.07
C ALA A 131 -14.93 4.67 24.22
N GLU A 132 -14.55 5.72 24.95
CA GLU A 132 -15.36 6.95 25.06
C GLU A 132 -15.55 7.63 23.71
N LEU A 133 -14.48 7.77 22.92
CA LEU A 133 -14.55 8.35 21.58
C LEU A 133 -15.51 7.54 20.69
N VAL A 134 -15.31 6.22 20.64
CA VAL A 134 -16.12 5.32 19.80
C VAL A 134 -17.59 5.30 20.26
N ALA A 135 -17.87 5.28 21.57
CA ALA A 135 -19.23 5.38 22.10
C ALA A 135 -19.94 6.69 21.71
N ASN A 136 -19.16 7.76 21.46
CA ASN A 136 -19.66 9.06 21.03
C ASN A 136 -19.80 9.20 19.51
N GLY A 137 -19.60 8.13 18.73
CA GLY A 137 -19.72 8.15 17.27
C GLY A 137 -18.42 8.46 16.54
N GLU A 138 -17.30 8.65 17.26
CA GLU A 138 -16.00 8.96 16.63
C GLU A 138 -15.36 7.72 15.98
N ARG A 139 -14.38 7.97 15.12
CA ARG A 139 -13.67 6.93 14.38
C ARG A 139 -12.24 6.75 14.88
N ILE A 140 -11.85 5.50 15.10
CA ILE A 140 -10.49 5.12 15.51
C ILE A 140 -9.90 4.09 14.54
N ALA A 141 -8.57 4.01 14.47
CA ALA A 141 -7.86 2.98 13.73
C ALA A 141 -6.87 2.25 14.63
N ILE A 142 -6.93 0.92 14.56
CA ILE A 142 -6.09 0.00 15.33
C ILE A 142 -5.48 -1.02 14.37
N PHE A 143 -4.19 -1.30 14.56
CA PHE A 143 -3.50 -2.41 13.94
C PHE A 143 -3.36 -3.51 15.01
N PRO A 144 -4.27 -4.51 15.06
CA PRO A 144 -4.41 -5.41 16.20
C PRO A 144 -3.23 -6.36 16.43
N GLU A 145 -2.34 -6.54 15.44
CA GLU A 145 -1.04 -7.22 15.59
C GLU A 145 -0.13 -6.52 16.63
N GLY A 146 -0.31 -5.20 16.78
CA GLY A 146 0.51 -4.36 17.66
C GLY A 146 1.95 -4.16 17.16
N MET A 147 2.31 -4.63 15.97
CA MET A 147 3.62 -4.47 15.31
C MET A 147 3.46 -4.25 13.80
N SER A 148 4.52 -3.83 13.10
CA SER A 148 4.60 -3.92 11.63
C SER A 148 5.49 -5.11 11.27
N HIS A 149 5.11 -5.92 10.29
CA HIS A 149 5.90 -7.09 9.86
C HIS A 149 6.05 -7.16 8.33
N THR A 150 6.88 -8.09 7.88
CA THR A 150 7.12 -8.37 6.44
C THR A 150 6.53 -9.70 5.98
N GLU A 151 5.76 -10.38 6.83
CA GLU A 151 5.10 -11.64 6.48
C GLU A 151 3.97 -11.46 5.44
N SER A 152 3.61 -12.55 4.76
CA SER A 152 2.54 -12.58 3.76
C SER A 152 1.13 -12.72 4.34
N TYR A 153 0.99 -12.81 5.66
CA TYR A 153 -0.23 -12.99 6.43
C TYR A 153 -0.20 -12.16 7.71
N ALA A 154 -1.34 -11.89 8.36
CA ALA A 154 -1.37 -11.16 9.62
C ALA A 154 -0.90 -12.04 10.78
N VAL A 155 -0.01 -11.51 11.61
CA VAL A 155 0.47 -12.17 12.84
C VAL A 155 -0.67 -12.25 13.87
N GLU A 156 -0.51 -13.05 14.93
CA GLU A 156 -1.45 -13.19 16.03
C GLU A 156 -1.95 -11.83 16.56
N LEU A 157 -3.27 -11.65 16.51
CA LEU A 157 -3.94 -10.43 16.97
C LEU A 157 -4.06 -10.35 18.48
N LYS A 158 -3.97 -9.12 19.01
CA LYS A 158 -4.22 -8.81 20.42
C LYS A 158 -5.67 -8.39 20.65
N THR A 159 -6.18 -8.66 21.84
CA THR A 159 -7.57 -8.37 22.26
C THR A 159 -7.93 -6.90 22.41
N GLY A 160 -7.02 -5.97 22.14
CA GLY A 160 -7.21 -4.53 22.38
C GLY A 160 -8.42 -3.94 21.63
N ALA A 161 -8.62 -4.32 20.36
CA ALA A 161 -9.76 -3.85 19.57
C ALA A 161 -11.10 -4.35 20.13
N ALA A 162 -11.18 -5.64 20.49
CA ALA A 162 -12.37 -6.24 21.09
C ALA A 162 -12.71 -5.60 22.45
N ARG A 163 -11.70 -5.34 23.29
CA ARG A 163 -11.91 -4.68 24.60
C ARG A 163 -12.43 -3.25 24.46
N ILE A 164 -11.91 -2.49 23.50
CA ILE A 164 -12.39 -1.13 23.20
C ILE A 164 -13.83 -1.19 22.70
N LEU A 165 -14.15 -2.14 21.80
CA LEU A 165 -15.49 -2.32 21.29
C LEU A 165 -16.50 -2.64 22.40
N LEU A 166 -16.18 -3.61 23.27
CA LEU A 166 -17.07 -4.03 24.36
C LEU A 166 -17.40 -2.86 25.29
N GLU A 167 -16.39 -2.11 25.71
CA GLU A 167 -16.56 -0.95 26.58
C GLU A 167 -17.32 0.18 25.88
N ALA A 168 -17.02 0.45 24.60
CA ALA A 168 -17.72 1.45 23.81
C ALA A 168 -19.20 1.09 23.62
N HIS A 169 -19.50 -0.20 23.42
CA HIS A 169 -20.85 -0.71 23.26
C HIS A 169 -21.67 -0.49 24.53
N ARG A 170 -21.11 -0.84 25.71
CA ARG A 170 -21.78 -0.62 27.00
C ARG A 170 -22.11 0.86 27.22
N ARG A 171 -21.14 1.75 26.98
CA ARG A 171 -21.32 3.21 27.12
C ARG A 171 -22.32 3.77 26.12
N ALA A 172 -22.31 3.30 24.88
CA ALA A 172 -23.27 3.73 23.86
C ALA A 172 -24.70 3.35 24.28
N VAL A 173 -24.92 2.13 24.74
CA VAL A 173 -26.22 1.65 25.24
C VAL A 173 -26.68 2.45 26.45
N GLU A 174 -25.82 2.65 27.46
CA GLU A 174 -26.13 3.45 28.65
C GLU A 174 -26.52 4.89 28.30
N ALA A 175 -25.84 5.47 27.31
CA ALA A 175 -26.09 6.83 26.84
C ALA A 175 -27.24 6.93 25.81
N GLY A 176 -27.90 5.82 25.45
CA GLY A 176 -28.95 5.79 24.43
C GLY A 176 -28.47 6.17 23.02
N LYS A 177 -27.22 5.87 22.69
CA LYS A 177 -26.57 6.16 21.39
C LYS A 177 -26.52 4.91 20.50
N PRO A 178 -26.39 5.08 19.17
CA PRO A 178 -26.16 3.96 18.26
C PRO A 178 -24.92 3.14 18.64
N THR A 179 -25.01 1.83 18.48
CA THR A 179 -23.94 0.91 18.86
C THR A 179 -22.74 1.02 17.89
N PRO A 180 -21.52 0.83 18.39
CA PRO A 180 -20.32 0.94 17.57
C PRO A 180 -20.05 -0.30 16.72
N ASN A 181 -19.24 -0.13 15.67
CA ASN A 181 -18.92 -1.14 14.67
C ASN A 181 -17.40 -1.38 14.59
N ILE A 182 -16.99 -2.62 14.27
CA ILE A 182 -15.63 -2.92 13.78
C ILE A 182 -15.70 -3.05 12.26
N VAL A 183 -14.82 -2.35 11.53
CA VAL A 183 -14.74 -2.40 10.07
C VAL A 183 -13.34 -2.80 9.63
N PRO A 184 -13.15 -4.03 9.11
CA PRO A 184 -11.87 -4.48 8.57
C PRO A 184 -11.49 -3.74 7.28
N ILE A 185 -10.22 -3.33 7.17
CA ILE A 185 -9.66 -2.62 6.03
C ILE A 185 -8.57 -3.48 5.36
N GLY A 186 -8.76 -3.79 4.08
CA GLY A 186 -7.77 -4.44 3.24
C GLY A 186 -6.77 -3.43 2.68
N LEU A 187 -5.52 -3.49 3.12
CA LEU A 187 -4.44 -2.66 2.58
C LEU A 187 -3.58 -3.47 1.61
N HIS A 188 -3.69 -3.19 0.31
CA HIS A 188 -2.93 -3.89 -0.71
C HIS A 188 -1.93 -2.96 -1.37
N TYR A 189 -0.65 -3.34 -1.36
CA TYR A 189 0.44 -2.61 -2.02
C TYR A 189 1.01 -3.46 -3.14
N SER A 190 1.25 -2.87 -4.32
CA SER A 190 2.02 -3.59 -5.35
C SER A 190 3.48 -3.76 -4.94
N ASP A 191 4.04 -2.78 -4.25
CA ASP A 191 5.24 -2.87 -3.41
C ASP A 191 5.25 -1.65 -2.47
N GLN A 192 5.22 -1.91 -1.15
CA GLN A 192 5.11 -0.89 -0.10
C GLN A 192 6.40 -0.11 0.15
N HIS A 193 7.55 -0.57 -0.35
CA HIS A 193 8.86 0.04 -0.13
C HIS A 193 9.36 0.83 -1.35
N SER A 194 8.63 0.76 -2.46
CA SER A 194 9.00 1.36 -3.74
C SER A 194 8.16 2.59 -4.07
N PHE A 195 8.83 3.61 -4.58
CA PHE A 195 8.21 4.86 -4.97
C PHE A 195 7.42 4.71 -6.29
N ARG A 196 6.27 5.37 -6.36
CA ARG A 196 5.32 5.35 -7.50
C ARG A 196 4.78 3.97 -7.84
N GLU A 197 4.60 3.16 -6.81
CA GLU A 197 3.82 1.94 -6.86
C GLU A 197 2.32 2.23 -6.69
N ARG A 198 1.52 1.18 -6.69
CA ARG A 198 0.06 1.25 -6.65
C ARG A 198 -0.44 0.73 -5.32
N VAL A 199 -1.55 1.29 -4.85
CA VAL A 199 -2.16 0.88 -3.59
C VAL A 199 -3.68 0.84 -3.74
N SER A 200 -4.29 -0.14 -3.08
CA SER A 200 -5.75 -0.25 -2.94
C SER A 200 -6.09 -0.38 -1.47
N LEU A 201 -6.99 0.50 -1.00
CA LEU A 201 -7.62 0.42 0.30
C LEU A 201 -9.05 -0.08 0.10
N GLN A 202 -9.35 -1.28 0.61
CA GLN A 202 -10.67 -1.91 0.50
C GLN A 202 -11.38 -1.83 1.85
N ILE A 203 -12.56 -1.21 1.85
CA ILE A 203 -13.44 -1.15 3.02
C ILE A 203 -14.32 -2.38 2.98
N ASN A 204 -14.31 -3.17 4.05
CA ASN A 204 -15.13 -4.38 4.11
C ASN A 204 -16.36 -4.15 4.97
N ARG A 205 -17.31 -5.09 4.88
CA ARG A 205 -18.51 -5.09 5.71
C ARG A 205 -18.16 -5.05 7.21
N PRO A 206 -19.00 -4.42 8.05
CA PRO A 206 -18.86 -4.48 9.49
C PRO A 206 -18.79 -5.93 9.99
N LEU A 207 -17.93 -6.17 10.99
CA LEU A 207 -17.79 -7.47 11.62
C LEU A 207 -19.11 -7.84 12.34
N GLU A 208 -19.68 -8.98 12.01
CA GLU A 208 -20.83 -9.55 12.73
C GLU A 208 -20.35 -9.98 14.13
N LEU A 209 -20.98 -9.43 15.17
CA LEU A 209 -20.56 -9.63 16.56
C LEU A 209 -21.38 -10.74 17.23
N PRO A 210 -20.76 -11.58 18.09
CA PRO A 210 -21.50 -12.50 18.93
C PRO A 210 -22.32 -11.73 19.99
N PRO A 211 -23.38 -12.35 20.55
CA PRO A 211 -24.16 -11.75 21.64
C PRO A 211 -23.26 -11.26 22.77
N LEU A 212 -23.62 -10.12 23.37
CA LEU A 212 -22.84 -9.51 24.44
C LEU A 212 -22.67 -10.47 25.64
N PRO A 213 -21.61 -10.29 26.46
CA PRO A 213 -21.45 -11.09 27.67
C PRO A 213 -22.74 -11.14 28.50
N GLN A 214 -23.07 -12.32 29.01
CA GLN A 214 -24.27 -12.62 29.81
C GLN A 214 -25.61 -12.63 29.04
N ALA A 215 -25.61 -12.38 27.72
CA ALA A 215 -26.78 -12.65 26.88
C ALA A 215 -26.92 -14.16 26.58
N GLU A 216 -28.11 -14.55 26.10
CA GLU A 216 -28.33 -15.88 25.55
C GLU A 216 -27.40 -16.12 24.35
N GLU A 217 -26.84 -17.33 24.23
CA GLU A 217 -25.85 -17.71 23.18
C GLU A 217 -24.52 -16.93 23.20
N ALA A 218 -24.24 -16.13 24.24
CA ALA A 218 -22.96 -15.47 24.39
C ALA A 218 -21.82 -16.50 24.60
N PRO A 219 -20.59 -16.23 24.09
CA PRO A 219 -19.41 -17.06 24.35
C PRO A 219 -19.20 -17.26 25.85
N GLN A 220 -19.03 -18.52 26.25
CA GLN A 220 -18.85 -18.89 27.66
C GLN A 220 -17.36 -19.12 27.97
N PRO A 221 -16.88 -18.65 29.14
CA PRO A 221 -15.53 -18.93 29.60
C PRO A 221 -15.36 -20.41 29.98
N SER A 222 -14.12 -20.90 29.95
CA SER A 222 -13.79 -22.21 30.51
C SER A 222 -13.87 -22.21 32.05
N GLU A 223 -13.96 -23.39 32.66
CA GLU A 223 -13.95 -23.53 34.14
C GLU A 223 -12.70 -22.91 34.76
N ASP A 224 -11.54 -23.06 34.12
CA ASP A 224 -10.27 -22.48 34.56
C ASP A 224 -10.29 -20.95 34.49
N GLU A 225 -10.85 -20.38 33.43
CA GLU A 225 -10.98 -18.92 33.28
C GLU A 225 -11.92 -18.32 34.32
N LEU A 226 -13.02 -19.00 34.65
CA LEU A 226 -13.93 -18.61 35.73
C LEU A 226 -13.22 -18.65 37.09
N ALA A 227 -12.46 -19.71 37.37
CA ALA A 227 -11.70 -19.81 38.60
C ALA A 227 -10.64 -18.70 38.74
N GLN A 228 -10.00 -18.31 37.64
CA GLN A 228 -8.93 -17.31 37.65
C GLN A 228 -9.43 -15.86 37.62
N HIS A 229 -10.55 -15.60 36.95
CA HIS A 229 -10.99 -14.23 36.60
C HIS A 229 -12.40 -13.87 37.08
N GLY A 230 -13.15 -14.80 37.68
CA GLY A 230 -14.48 -14.56 38.20
C GLY A 230 -15.42 -14.02 37.12
N GLU A 231 -16.20 -12.97 37.44
CA GLU A 231 -17.14 -12.36 36.49
C GLU A 231 -16.46 -11.79 35.24
N GLN A 232 -15.19 -11.36 35.33
CA GLN A 232 -14.45 -10.85 34.17
C GLN A 232 -14.13 -11.95 33.14
N ALA A 233 -14.30 -13.23 33.49
CA ALA A 233 -14.08 -14.34 32.58
C ALA A 233 -15.02 -14.27 31.35
N HIS A 234 -16.27 -13.86 31.53
CA HIS A 234 -17.23 -13.71 30.42
C HIS A 234 -16.79 -12.63 29.42
N ASP A 235 -16.32 -11.48 29.90
CA ASP A 235 -15.80 -10.40 29.06
C ASP A 235 -14.57 -10.86 28.28
N ARG A 236 -13.70 -11.68 28.90
CA ARG A 236 -12.49 -12.20 28.27
C ARG A 236 -12.81 -13.24 27.21
N ALA A 237 -13.73 -14.17 27.49
CA ALA A 237 -14.21 -15.15 26.52
C ALA A 237 -14.79 -14.46 25.28
N TRP A 238 -15.65 -13.46 25.47
CA TRP A 238 -16.20 -12.66 24.37
C TRP A 238 -15.10 -11.91 23.59
N CYS A 239 -14.15 -11.27 24.29
CA CYS A 239 -13.05 -10.57 23.64
C CYS A 239 -12.15 -11.51 22.82
N ASN A 240 -11.90 -12.72 23.32
CA ASN A 240 -11.12 -13.75 22.62
C ASN A 240 -11.84 -14.21 21.35
N GLU A 241 -13.15 -14.46 21.44
CA GLU A 241 -13.96 -14.84 20.28
C GLU A 241 -13.98 -13.76 19.20
N VAL A 242 -14.26 -12.50 19.57
CA VAL A 242 -14.21 -11.37 18.62
C VAL A 242 -12.83 -11.19 18.02
N THR A 243 -11.76 -11.43 18.80
CA THR A 243 -10.38 -11.36 18.29
C THR A 243 -10.09 -12.48 17.30
N SER A 244 -10.61 -13.69 17.54
CA SER A 244 -10.51 -14.84 16.63
C SER A 244 -11.25 -14.57 15.31
N LEU A 245 -12.50 -14.10 15.38
CA LEU A 245 -13.28 -13.69 14.20
C LEU A 245 -12.53 -12.61 13.40
N LEU A 246 -11.99 -11.62 14.10
CA LEU A 246 -11.22 -10.54 13.48
C LEU A 246 -9.92 -11.05 12.84
N GLN A 247 -9.24 -12.04 13.42
CA GLN A 247 -8.04 -12.66 12.83
C GLN A 247 -8.38 -13.28 11.48
N THR A 248 -9.48 -14.03 11.39
CA THR A 248 -9.95 -14.61 10.13
C THR A 248 -10.30 -13.52 9.11
N GLU A 249 -11.02 -12.48 9.51
CA GLU A 249 -11.36 -11.36 8.62
C GLU A 249 -10.13 -10.60 8.12
N ILE A 250 -9.15 -10.32 8.97
CA ILE A 250 -7.92 -9.65 8.53
C ILE A 250 -7.12 -10.54 7.57
N ASN A 251 -7.04 -11.85 7.81
CA ASN A 251 -6.37 -12.78 6.89
C ASN A 251 -7.06 -12.83 5.51
N ARG A 252 -8.39 -12.90 5.51
CA ARG A 252 -9.21 -12.89 4.29
C ARG A 252 -9.02 -11.60 3.50
N THR A 253 -9.15 -10.46 4.18
CA THR A 253 -9.10 -9.12 3.56
C THR A 253 -7.69 -8.69 3.16
N SER A 254 -6.63 -9.19 3.80
CA SER A 254 -5.24 -8.95 3.39
C SER A 254 -4.77 -9.85 2.23
N HIS A 255 -5.56 -10.87 1.89
CA HIS A 255 -5.19 -11.98 1.00
C HIS A 255 -3.96 -12.74 1.52
N ALA A 256 -4.02 -13.13 2.78
CA ALA A 256 -2.98 -13.92 3.44
C ALA A 256 -2.63 -15.18 2.64
N GLN A 257 -1.33 -15.49 2.55
CA GLN A 257 -0.80 -16.70 1.92
C GLN A 257 0.31 -17.28 2.80
N GLU A 258 0.53 -18.59 2.70
CA GLU A 258 1.58 -19.29 3.45
C GLU A 258 2.98 -18.74 3.15
N SER A 259 3.24 -18.38 1.88
CA SER A 259 4.51 -17.80 1.47
C SER A 259 4.35 -16.64 0.48
N TRP A 260 5.44 -15.85 0.35
CA TRP A 260 5.55 -14.83 -0.69
C TRP A 260 5.60 -15.41 -2.12
N GLU A 261 6.13 -16.63 -2.28
CA GLU A 261 6.15 -17.32 -3.57
C GLU A 261 4.72 -17.63 -4.01
N ASP A 262 3.90 -18.21 -3.13
CA ASP A 262 2.50 -18.55 -3.46
C ASP A 262 1.69 -17.29 -3.78
N ARG A 263 1.92 -16.20 -3.04
CA ARG A 263 1.36 -14.89 -3.37
C ARG A 263 1.77 -14.46 -4.79
N GLU A 264 3.05 -14.52 -5.14
CA GLU A 264 3.49 -14.19 -6.50
C GLU A 264 2.83 -15.07 -7.56
N LEU A 265 2.66 -16.36 -7.29
CA LEU A 265 2.01 -17.30 -8.20
C LEU A 265 0.55 -16.93 -8.44
N VAL A 266 -0.23 -16.62 -7.40
CA VAL A 266 -1.62 -16.14 -7.51
C VAL A 266 -1.69 -14.87 -8.37
N TRP A 267 -0.81 -13.89 -8.13
CA TRP A 267 -0.78 -12.63 -8.88
C TRP A 267 -0.40 -12.82 -10.36
N ARG A 268 0.44 -13.82 -10.65
CA ARG A 268 0.83 -14.23 -12.00
C ARG A 268 -0.30 -14.98 -12.70
N ALA A 269 -0.95 -15.94 -12.03
CA ALA A 269 -2.10 -16.68 -12.55
C ALA A 269 -3.22 -15.73 -12.95
N ARG A 270 -3.57 -14.78 -12.08
CA ARG A 270 -4.50 -13.68 -12.42
C ARG A 270 -4.06 -12.92 -13.67
N ARG A 271 -2.77 -12.65 -13.87
CA ARG A 271 -2.28 -11.95 -15.08
C ARG A 271 -2.56 -12.76 -16.33
N MET A 272 -2.30 -14.06 -16.26
CA MET A 272 -2.48 -14.99 -17.37
C MET A 272 -3.96 -15.08 -17.76
N ILE A 273 -4.84 -15.26 -16.78
CA ILE A 273 -6.29 -15.30 -16.98
C ILE A 273 -6.81 -13.99 -17.59
N HIS A 274 -6.42 -12.84 -17.04
CA HIS A 274 -6.80 -11.52 -17.59
C HIS A 274 -6.41 -11.37 -19.06
N THR A 275 -5.19 -11.81 -19.39
CA THR A 275 -4.63 -11.70 -20.73
C THR A 275 -5.42 -12.53 -21.74
N ILE A 276 -5.83 -13.75 -21.37
CA ILE A 276 -6.64 -14.61 -22.23
C ILE A 276 -8.07 -14.08 -22.36
N ARG A 277 -8.71 -13.69 -21.26
CA ARG A 277 -10.08 -13.17 -21.27
C ARG A 277 -10.21 -11.87 -22.06
N SER A 278 -9.17 -11.04 -22.08
CA SER A 278 -9.16 -9.78 -22.84
C SER A 278 -8.86 -9.95 -24.34
N GLY A 279 -8.46 -11.15 -24.79
CA GLY A 279 -8.10 -11.41 -26.17
C GLY A 279 -6.98 -10.50 -26.70
N GLU A 280 -7.14 -10.01 -27.94
CA GLU A 280 -6.12 -9.18 -28.62
C GLU A 280 -6.00 -7.75 -28.06
N ASN A 281 -7.06 -7.24 -27.41
CA ASN A 281 -7.11 -5.87 -26.89
C ASN A 281 -6.99 -5.86 -25.36
N VAL A 282 -5.84 -6.31 -24.84
CA VAL A 282 -5.56 -6.29 -23.40
C VAL A 282 -5.52 -4.84 -22.89
N SER A 283 -6.58 -4.44 -22.19
CA SER A 283 -6.63 -3.16 -21.50
C SER A 283 -5.80 -3.22 -20.21
N LYS A 284 -5.30 -2.05 -19.80
CA LYS A 284 -4.75 -1.90 -18.46
C LYS A 284 -5.92 -1.83 -17.49
N ILE A 285 -5.92 -2.75 -16.53
CA ILE A 285 -6.83 -2.75 -15.39
C ILE A 285 -6.30 -1.82 -14.29
N SER A 286 -7.23 -1.28 -13.49
CA SER A 286 -6.90 -0.60 -12.25
C SER A 286 -6.30 -1.58 -11.24
N TYR A 287 -5.72 -1.05 -10.17
CA TYR A 287 -5.10 -1.88 -9.15
C TYR A 287 -6.13 -2.58 -8.26
N ASP A 288 -7.25 -1.95 -7.93
CA ASP A 288 -8.40 -2.58 -7.27
C ASP A 288 -8.97 -3.76 -8.08
N GLU A 289 -9.19 -3.60 -9.39
CA GLU A 289 -9.58 -4.72 -10.28
C GLU A 289 -8.54 -5.86 -10.23
N ALA A 290 -7.25 -5.51 -10.16
CA ALA A 290 -6.18 -6.49 -10.05
C ALA A 290 -6.18 -7.20 -8.69
N VAL A 291 -6.50 -6.50 -7.59
CA VAL A 291 -6.67 -7.09 -6.26
C VAL A 291 -7.87 -8.03 -6.26
N LEU A 292 -9.03 -7.61 -6.76
CA LEU A 292 -10.22 -8.47 -6.89
C LEU A 292 -9.93 -9.72 -7.73
N GLY A 293 -9.26 -9.56 -8.88
CA GLY A 293 -8.84 -10.71 -9.68
C GLY A 293 -7.90 -11.65 -8.92
N SER A 294 -7.02 -11.13 -8.06
CA SER A 294 -6.17 -11.95 -7.19
C SER A 294 -6.99 -12.69 -6.13
N ARG A 295 -8.00 -12.03 -5.55
CA ARG A 295 -8.95 -12.64 -4.59
C ARG A 295 -9.67 -13.84 -5.20
N ARG A 296 -10.16 -13.68 -6.44
CA ARG A 296 -10.85 -14.74 -7.19
C ARG A 296 -9.97 -15.96 -7.44
N VAL A 297 -8.73 -15.74 -7.86
CA VAL A 297 -7.77 -16.83 -8.09
C VAL A 297 -7.44 -17.55 -6.78
N ARG A 298 -7.25 -16.80 -5.69
CA ARG A 298 -7.01 -17.36 -4.35
C ARG A 298 -8.17 -18.26 -3.92
N ALA A 299 -9.41 -17.75 -3.98
CA ALA A 299 -10.60 -18.48 -3.58
C ALA A 299 -10.79 -19.78 -4.37
N ALA A 300 -10.62 -19.72 -5.71
CA ALA A 300 -10.71 -20.91 -6.55
C ALA A 300 -9.61 -21.93 -6.23
N TRP A 301 -8.36 -21.48 -6.06
CA TRP A 301 -7.24 -22.36 -5.77
C TRP A 301 -7.40 -23.06 -4.41
N GLN A 302 -7.75 -22.32 -3.36
CA GLN A 302 -8.01 -22.88 -2.02
C GLN A 302 -9.21 -23.84 -2.02
N TYR A 303 -10.26 -23.54 -2.79
CA TYR A 303 -11.40 -24.45 -2.92
C TYR A 303 -10.97 -25.79 -3.54
N PHE A 304 -10.22 -25.76 -4.65
CA PHE A 304 -9.76 -26.98 -5.30
C PHE A 304 -8.67 -27.71 -4.51
N SER A 305 -7.83 -27.01 -3.74
CA SER A 305 -6.83 -27.71 -2.89
C SER A 305 -7.48 -28.60 -1.84
N VAL A 306 -8.70 -28.27 -1.40
CA VAL A 306 -9.48 -29.09 -0.46
C VAL A 306 -10.33 -30.15 -1.19
N ASN A 307 -10.99 -29.79 -2.29
CA ASN A 307 -11.97 -30.65 -2.96
C ASN A 307 -11.39 -31.57 -4.06
N ASP A 308 -10.26 -31.20 -4.65
CA ASP A 308 -9.55 -31.94 -5.70
C ASP A 308 -8.02 -31.72 -5.57
N PRO A 309 -7.40 -32.26 -4.49
CA PRO A 309 -6.00 -31.99 -4.17
C PRO A 309 -5.02 -32.51 -5.23
N GLU A 310 -5.33 -33.66 -5.85
CA GLU A 310 -4.46 -34.26 -6.87
C GLU A 310 -4.34 -33.37 -8.11
N ARG A 311 -5.49 -32.93 -8.65
CA ARG A 311 -5.52 -32.02 -9.81
C ARG A 311 -4.90 -30.67 -9.48
N THR A 312 -5.14 -30.16 -8.27
CA THR A 312 -4.57 -28.90 -7.81
C THR A 312 -3.05 -28.97 -7.77
N LEU A 313 -2.48 -30.04 -7.21
CA LEU A 313 -1.04 -30.26 -7.16
C LEU A 313 -0.42 -30.39 -8.55
N GLU A 314 -1.12 -31.05 -9.50
CA GLU A 314 -0.66 -31.18 -10.88
C GLU A 314 -0.56 -29.80 -11.57
N ILE A 315 -1.63 -28.99 -11.47
CA ILE A 315 -1.67 -27.63 -12.06
C ILE A 315 -0.64 -26.73 -11.40
N GLU A 316 -0.51 -26.78 -10.08
CA GLU A 316 0.47 -26.01 -9.32
C GLU A 316 1.90 -26.37 -9.75
N THR A 317 2.21 -27.65 -9.93
CA THR A 317 3.51 -28.13 -10.40
C THR A 317 3.82 -27.59 -11.79
N LYS A 318 2.90 -27.77 -12.76
CA LYS A 318 3.03 -27.21 -14.13
C LYS A 318 3.23 -25.70 -14.10
N PHE A 319 2.52 -25.01 -13.21
CA PHE A 319 2.59 -23.56 -13.07
C PHE A 319 3.91 -23.09 -12.46
N LYS A 320 4.42 -23.77 -11.42
CA LYS A 320 5.74 -23.51 -10.80
C LYS A 320 6.88 -23.78 -11.78
N GLU A 321 6.81 -24.83 -12.59
CA GLU A 321 7.79 -25.13 -13.64
C GLU A 321 7.79 -24.06 -14.74
N HIS A 322 6.61 -23.73 -15.27
CA HIS A 322 6.46 -22.61 -16.21
C HIS A 322 6.90 -21.29 -15.57
N HIS A 323 6.78 -21.17 -14.24
CA HIS A 323 7.26 -20.02 -13.50
C HIS A 323 8.76 -19.87 -13.64
N ARG A 324 9.49 -20.88 -13.19
CA ARG A 324 10.95 -20.96 -13.21
C ARG A 324 11.51 -20.81 -14.61
N GLU A 325 10.86 -21.39 -15.62
CA GLU A 325 11.31 -21.25 -17.01
C GLU A 325 11.25 -19.80 -17.48
N MET A 326 10.13 -19.09 -17.22
CA MET A 326 9.99 -17.68 -17.56
C MET A 326 11.01 -16.78 -16.83
N GLU A 327 11.37 -17.11 -15.60
CA GLU A 327 12.42 -16.41 -14.85
C GLU A 327 13.82 -16.68 -15.41
N ARG A 328 14.14 -17.95 -15.69
CA ARG A 328 15.41 -18.38 -16.30
C ARG A 328 15.65 -17.66 -17.62
N ILE A 329 14.63 -17.59 -18.47
CA ILE A 329 14.69 -16.86 -19.73
C ILE A 329 14.43 -15.36 -19.53
N GLN A 330 14.24 -14.84 -18.33
CA GLN A 330 13.99 -13.41 -18.02
C GLN A 330 12.94 -12.77 -18.94
N LEU A 331 11.78 -13.40 -19.08
CA LEU A 331 10.64 -12.86 -19.81
C LEU A 331 9.46 -12.65 -18.86
N ARG A 332 8.66 -11.63 -19.16
CA ARG A 332 7.39 -11.39 -18.48
C ARG A 332 6.24 -11.86 -19.36
N SER A 333 5.10 -12.24 -18.77
CA SER A 333 3.96 -12.81 -19.50
C SER A 333 3.47 -11.93 -20.66
N TRP A 334 3.37 -10.61 -20.46
CA TRP A 334 2.96 -9.66 -21.51
C TRP A 334 4.02 -9.48 -22.62
N GLU A 335 5.26 -9.95 -22.40
CA GLU A 335 6.31 -9.89 -23.40
C GLU A 335 6.14 -10.97 -24.48
N LEU A 336 5.39 -12.03 -24.20
CA LEU A 336 5.07 -13.12 -25.13
C LEU A 336 4.10 -12.68 -26.24
N GLN A 337 3.24 -11.71 -25.98
CA GLN A 337 2.28 -11.20 -26.96
C GLN A 337 2.95 -10.37 -28.07
N ASP A 338 2.30 -10.22 -29.23
CA ASP A 338 2.70 -9.26 -30.27
C ASP A 338 4.16 -9.40 -30.75
N ARG A 339 4.73 -10.62 -30.69
CA ARG A 339 6.13 -10.89 -31.08
C ARG A 339 6.47 -10.30 -32.45
N ARG A 340 5.60 -10.49 -33.45
CA ARG A 340 5.78 -9.96 -34.81
C ARG A 340 5.93 -8.42 -34.83
N LYS A 341 5.10 -7.70 -34.07
CA LYS A 341 5.21 -6.23 -33.95
C LYS A 341 6.51 -5.84 -33.26
N LYS A 342 6.88 -6.56 -32.19
CA LYS A 342 8.08 -6.31 -31.38
C LYS A 342 9.39 -6.54 -32.13
N ILE A 343 9.46 -7.50 -33.06
CA ILE A 343 10.65 -7.79 -33.88
C ILE A 343 10.72 -6.96 -35.19
N SER A 344 9.74 -6.09 -35.46
CA SER A 344 9.73 -5.31 -36.70
C SER A 344 10.89 -4.32 -36.80
N LYS A 345 11.39 -4.05 -38.01
CA LYS A 345 12.40 -3.01 -38.27
C LYS A 345 11.92 -1.63 -37.80
N LYS A 346 10.63 -1.32 -37.99
CA LYS A 346 10.00 -0.07 -37.52
C LYS A 346 10.08 0.06 -35.99
N ALA A 347 9.81 -1.01 -35.25
CA ALA A 347 9.93 -0.99 -33.79
C ALA A 347 11.39 -0.79 -33.35
N PHE A 348 12.35 -1.42 -34.02
CA PHE A 348 13.78 -1.20 -33.75
C PHE A 348 14.18 0.27 -33.94
N VAL A 349 13.93 0.84 -35.13
CA VAL A 349 14.30 2.23 -35.45
C VAL A 349 13.62 3.21 -34.49
N LYS A 350 12.34 3.02 -34.18
CA LYS A 350 11.61 3.84 -33.21
C LYS A 350 12.28 3.82 -31.83
N ASN A 351 12.56 2.63 -31.28
CA ASN A 351 13.16 2.53 -29.95
C ASN A 351 14.61 3.04 -29.96
N LEU A 352 15.38 2.81 -31.02
CA LEU A 352 16.74 3.35 -31.15
C LEU A 352 16.73 4.88 -31.18
N ALA A 353 15.86 5.49 -31.98
CA ALA A 353 15.72 6.95 -32.05
C ALA A 353 15.31 7.55 -30.70
N LEU A 354 14.32 6.95 -30.02
CA LEU A 354 13.91 7.39 -28.69
C LEU A 354 15.01 7.23 -27.65
N TRP A 355 15.79 6.15 -27.74
CA TRP A 355 16.93 5.90 -26.86
C TRP A 355 18.01 6.95 -27.08
N LEU A 356 18.46 7.17 -28.32
CA LEU A 356 19.46 8.19 -28.67
C LEU A 356 19.02 9.60 -28.27
N TRP A 357 17.77 9.97 -28.56
CA TRP A 357 17.20 11.25 -28.17
C TRP A 357 17.22 11.41 -26.65
N SER A 358 16.73 10.41 -25.91
CA SER A 358 16.71 10.48 -24.44
C SER A 358 18.11 10.54 -23.86
N ALA A 359 19.05 9.77 -24.39
CA ALA A 359 20.45 9.75 -23.96
C ALA A 359 21.13 11.11 -24.18
N SER A 360 20.92 11.72 -25.36
CA SER A 360 21.47 13.04 -25.69
C SER A 360 21.01 14.12 -24.70
N TRP A 361 19.70 14.21 -24.43
CA TRP A 361 19.18 15.14 -23.42
C TRP A 361 19.66 14.81 -22.01
N MET A 362 19.89 13.53 -21.73
CA MET A 362 20.42 13.10 -20.43
C MET A 362 21.89 13.44 -20.22
N LEU A 363 22.66 13.79 -21.26
CA LEU A 363 24.03 14.32 -21.11
C LEU A 363 24.05 15.84 -20.87
N GLY A 364 22.91 16.52 -21.03
CA GLY A 364 22.79 17.97 -20.94
C GLY A 364 22.42 18.51 -19.55
N PHE A 365 22.09 19.81 -19.54
CA PHE A 365 21.81 20.60 -18.34
C PHE A 365 20.76 20.00 -17.40
N VAL A 366 19.72 19.34 -17.96
CA VAL A 366 18.62 18.76 -17.17
C VAL A 366 19.13 17.67 -16.22
N THR A 367 19.94 16.74 -16.69
CA THR A 367 20.45 15.65 -15.84
C THR A 367 21.49 16.15 -14.86
N TRP A 368 22.42 17.02 -15.28
CA TRP A 368 23.41 17.56 -14.36
C TRP A 368 22.76 18.35 -13.22
N SER A 369 21.77 19.18 -13.54
CA SER A 369 20.95 19.87 -12.54
C SER A 369 20.26 18.88 -11.59
N ALA A 370 19.65 17.82 -12.14
CA ALA A 370 19.00 16.80 -11.34
C ALA A 370 20.00 16.06 -10.43
N MET A 371 21.16 15.66 -10.93
CA MET A 371 22.19 14.97 -10.15
C MET A 371 22.73 15.82 -9.02
N ILE A 372 22.97 17.11 -9.24
CA ILE A 372 23.35 18.05 -8.18
C ILE A 372 22.22 18.15 -7.14
N ALA A 373 20.98 18.32 -7.60
CA ALA A 373 19.82 18.50 -6.74
C ALA A 373 19.42 17.24 -5.95
N THR A 374 19.72 16.04 -6.43
CA THR A 374 19.19 14.79 -5.83
C THR A 374 20.27 13.81 -5.38
N GLY A 375 21.47 13.85 -5.96
CA GLY A 375 22.51 12.85 -5.75
C GLY A 375 22.94 12.72 -4.29
N VAL A 376 23.26 13.84 -3.65
CA VAL A 376 23.69 13.85 -2.24
C VAL A 376 22.58 13.38 -1.29
N PRO A 377 21.36 13.94 -1.31
CA PRO A 377 20.25 13.42 -0.50
C PRO A 377 19.97 11.94 -0.73
N TYR A 378 20.00 11.48 -1.98
CA TYR A 378 19.80 10.06 -2.32
C TYR A 378 20.83 9.15 -1.63
N LEU A 379 22.12 9.54 -1.66
CA LEU A 379 23.18 8.77 -1.02
C LEU A 379 23.01 8.72 0.51
N PHE A 380 22.66 9.86 1.14
CA PHE A 380 22.37 9.90 2.58
C PHE A 380 21.15 9.06 2.94
N VAL A 381 20.04 9.16 2.19
CA VAL A 381 18.85 8.33 2.41
C VAL A 381 19.22 6.85 2.31
N ARG A 382 19.96 6.46 1.26
CA ARG A 382 20.43 5.09 1.08
C ARG A 382 21.28 4.63 2.27
N PHE A 383 22.24 5.45 2.68
CA PHE A 383 23.11 5.15 3.83
C PHE A 383 22.31 4.91 5.11
N PHE A 384 21.44 5.85 5.50
CA PHE A 384 20.65 5.73 6.73
C PHE A 384 19.66 4.56 6.69
N VAL A 385 19.02 4.32 5.54
CA VAL A 385 18.11 3.19 5.36
C VAL A 385 18.88 1.87 5.44
N THR A 386 19.99 1.70 4.73
CA THR A 386 20.80 0.48 4.79
C THR A 386 21.33 0.21 6.20
N MET A 387 21.81 1.25 6.89
CA MET A 387 22.29 1.13 8.27
C MET A 387 21.18 0.60 9.20
N LYS A 388 19.95 1.13 9.11
CA LYS A 388 18.84 0.70 9.97
C LYS A 388 18.18 -0.61 9.56
N ALA A 389 18.06 -0.86 8.26
CA ALA A 389 17.44 -2.05 7.69
C ALA A 389 18.27 -3.33 7.88
N SER A 390 19.52 -3.19 8.36
CA SER A 390 20.34 -4.32 8.81
C SER A 390 19.67 -5.12 9.94
N LYS A 391 18.82 -4.48 10.75
CA LYS A 391 18.02 -5.13 11.78
C LYS A 391 16.68 -5.60 11.22
N GLN A 392 16.32 -6.86 11.48
CA GLN A 392 15.08 -7.48 10.99
C GLN A 392 13.83 -6.68 11.38
N GLU A 393 13.77 -6.18 12.62
CA GLU A 393 12.68 -5.35 13.16
C GLU A 393 12.37 -4.09 12.33
N ASN A 394 13.33 -3.58 11.57
CA ASN A 394 13.18 -2.35 10.80
C ASN A 394 12.81 -2.58 9.33
N LYS A 395 12.75 -3.83 8.87
CA LYS A 395 12.51 -4.14 7.45
C LYS A 395 11.12 -3.69 6.99
N ALA A 396 10.09 -3.91 7.80
CA ALA A 396 8.73 -3.41 7.52
C ALA A 396 8.68 -1.88 7.37
N GLY A 397 9.60 -1.15 8.01
CA GLY A 397 9.69 0.31 7.98
C GLY A 397 10.48 0.91 6.81
N ILE A 398 11.02 0.13 5.87
CA ILE A 398 11.93 0.65 4.82
C ILE A 398 11.29 1.77 3.99
N GLY A 399 10.06 1.56 3.52
CA GLY A 399 9.32 2.57 2.74
C GLY A 399 9.12 3.85 3.54
N SER A 400 8.69 3.70 4.80
CA SER A 400 8.51 4.81 5.74
C SER A 400 9.79 5.60 5.98
N MET A 401 10.93 4.93 6.17
CA MET A 401 12.23 5.58 6.35
C MET A 401 12.66 6.35 5.10
N LYS A 402 12.52 5.75 3.90
CA LYS A 402 12.81 6.42 2.63
C LYS A 402 11.99 7.71 2.50
N LEU A 403 10.68 7.64 2.82
CA LEU A 403 9.78 8.77 2.74
C LEU A 403 10.17 9.89 3.74
N LEU A 404 10.32 9.55 5.02
CA LEU A 404 10.64 10.52 6.08
C LEU A 404 11.98 11.21 5.84
N TYR A 405 13.03 10.44 5.54
CA TYR A 405 14.34 11.01 5.25
C TYR A 405 14.32 11.88 3.99
N SER A 406 13.52 11.52 2.98
CA SER A 406 13.40 12.33 1.77
C SER A 406 12.70 13.67 2.04
N ILE A 407 11.61 13.67 2.82
CA ILE A 407 10.88 14.90 3.19
C ILE A 407 11.77 15.85 4.00
N GLY A 408 12.66 15.32 4.85
CA GLY A 408 13.60 16.14 5.62
C GLY A 408 14.80 16.63 4.80
N LEU A 409 15.52 15.72 4.12
CA LEU A 409 16.83 16.01 3.53
C LEU A 409 16.76 16.81 2.23
N TYR A 410 15.78 16.54 1.35
CA TYR A 410 15.73 17.18 0.03
C TYR A 410 15.50 18.69 0.10
N PRO A 411 14.52 19.21 0.88
CA PRO A 411 14.31 20.65 0.96
C PRO A 411 15.51 21.41 1.53
N ILE A 412 16.17 20.84 2.54
CA ILE A 412 17.39 21.42 3.14
C ILE A 412 18.51 21.49 2.10
N TRP A 413 18.74 20.39 1.38
CA TRP A 413 19.75 20.33 0.32
C TRP A 413 19.44 21.27 -0.84
N TRP A 414 18.19 21.34 -1.28
CA TRP A 414 17.76 22.25 -2.35
C TRP A 414 17.96 23.71 -1.97
N LEU A 415 17.65 24.09 -0.73
CA LEU A 415 17.89 25.43 -0.22
C LEU A 415 19.40 25.74 -0.20
N PHE A 416 20.21 24.81 0.32
CA PHE A 416 21.67 24.94 0.34
C PHE A 416 22.25 25.12 -1.07
N CYS A 417 21.91 24.24 -2.02
CA CYS A 417 22.36 24.33 -3.41
C CYS A 417 21.86 25.60 -4.10
N ALA A 418 20.60 26.00 -3.87
CA ALA A 418 20.04 27.22 -4.46
C ALA A 418 20.78 28.48 -4.00
N ILE A 419 21.05 28.60 -2.70
CA ILE A 419 21.77 29.75 -2.14
C ILE A 419 23.22 29.77 -2.63
N THR A 420 23.93 28.66 -2.48
CA THR A 420 25.35 28.58 -2.84
C THR A 420 25.57 28.78 -4.34
N LEU A 421 24.81 28.11 -5.21
CA LEU A 421 24.94 28.27 -6.66
C LEU A 421 24.41 29.61 -7.15
N GLY A 422 23.34 30.14 -6.56
CA GLY A 422 22.85 31.47 -6.91
C GLY A 422 23.89 32.54 -6.63
N TRP A 423 24.49 32.51 -5.42
CA TRP A 423 25.60 33.39 -5.07
C TRP A 423 26.81 33.18 -5.99
N PHE A 424 27.21 31.94 -6.25
CA PHE A 424 28.37 31.64 -7.10
C PHE A 424 28.17 32.08 -8.55
N ILE A 425 26.96 31.99 -9.10
CA ILE A 425 26.67 32.38 -10.48
C ILE A 425 26.56 33.90 -10.65
N ALA A 426 25.94 34.58 -9.69
CA ALA A 426 25.44 35.94 -9.90
C ALA A 426 25.87 36.98 -8.86
N SER A 427 26.66 36.60 -7.85
CA SER A 427 27.26 37.60 -6.96
C SER A 427 28.40 38.32 -7.68
N ALA A 428 28.47 39.65 -7.51
CA ALA A 428 29.58 40.46 -7.99
C ALA A 428 30.92 40.08 -7.33
N SER A 429 30.87 39.54 -6.11
CA SER A 429 32.05 39.03 -5.39
C SER A 429 32.40 37.58 -5.72
N SER A 430 31.70 36.96 -6.67
CA SER A 430 31.99 35.58 -7.06
C SER A 430 33.27 35.51 -7.91
N PRO A 431 34.16 34.54 -7.66
CA PRO A 431 35.31 34.26 -8.53
C PRO A 431 34.90 33.95 -9.99
N LEU A 432 33.64 33.57 -10.21
CA LEU A 432 33.13 33.25 -11.54
C LEU A 432 33.04 34.47 -12.47
N GLN A 433 32.98 35.70 -11.91
CA GLN A 433 32.88 36.92 -12.71
C GLN A 433 34.17 37.23 -13.50
N GLU A 434 35.30 36.69 -13.06
CA GLU A 434 36.60 36.88 -13.73
C GLU A 434 36.81 35.86 -14.87
N VAL A 435 35.92 34.88 -15.02
CA VAL A 435 36.04 33.79 -15.99
C VAL A 435 35.11 34.05 -17.18
N ASN A 436 35.69 34.10 -18.39
CA ASN A 436 34.89 34.12 -19.62
C ASN A 436 34.22 32.76 -19.85
N LEU A 437 32.98 32.64 -19.40
CA LEU A 437 32.20 31.42 -19.53
C LEU A 437 31.64 31.25 -20.94
N PRO A 438 31.80 30.08 -21.57
CA PRO A 438 31.17 29.78 -22.85
C PRO A 438 29.65 29.58 -22.69
N GLY A 439 28.87 30.17 -23.60
CA GLY A 439 27.42 29.97 -23.72
C GLY A 439 26.56 31.14 -23.26
N PHE A 440 25.29 31.14 -23.67
CA PHE A 440 24.38 32.28 -23.48
C PHE A 440 23.68 32.32 -22.11
N ILE A 441 23.64 31.20 -21.37
CA ILE A 441 22.78 31.07 -20.18
C ILE A 441 23.43 31.66 -18.93
N LEU A 442 24.70 31.33 -18.67
CA LEU A 442 25.39 31.78 -17.46
C LEU A 442 25.56 33.31 -17.41
N PRO A 443 25.92 34.01 -18.51
CA PRO A 443 25.98 35.47 -18.50
C PRO A 443 24.62 36.14 -18.24
N VAL A 444 23.53 35.57 -18.78
CA VAL A 444 22.16 36.08 -18.53
C VAL A 444 21.76 35.90 -17.06
N LEU A 445 22.09 34.76 -16.46
CA LEU A 445 21.82 34.52 -15.03
C LEU A 445 22.68 35.41 -14.14
N ALA A 446 23.94 35.68 -14.51
CA ALA A 446 24.84 36.56 -13.77
C ALA A 446 24.35 38.01 -13.71
N ALA A 447 23.54 38.45 -14.69
CA ALA A 447 22.92 39.78 -14.70
C ALA A 447 21.74 39.94 -13.73
N ILE A 448 21.22 38.84 -13.17
CA ILE A 448 20.09 38.84 -12.24
C ILE A 448 20.62 38.87 -10.79
N PRO A 449 20.01 39.61 -9.86
CA PRO A 449 20.41 39.57 -8.45
C PRO A 449 20.48 38.14 -7.90
N TRP A 450 21.57 37.78 -7.24
CA TRP A 450 21.85 36.39 -6.85
C TRP A 450 20.76 35.74 -5.99
N VAL A 451 20.09 36.52 -5.14
CA VAL A 451 18.96 36.04 -4.32
C VAL A 451 17.80 35.58 -5.22
N LEU A 452 17.51 36.31 -6.29
CA LEU A 452 16.47 35.95 -7.24
C LEU A 452 16.89 34.71 -8.06
N VAL A 453 18.17 34.61 -8.43
CA VAL A 453 18.72 33.39 -9.05
C VAL A 453 18.55 32.19 -8.11
N SER A 454 18.84 32.33 -6.81
CA SER A 454 18.61 31.28 -5.82
C SER A 454 17.14 30.85 -5.76
N VAL A 455 16.19 31.79 -5.78
CA VAL A 455 14.76 31.46 -5.81
C VAL A 455 14.40 30.70 -7.09
N ILE A 456 14.90 31.13 -8.25
CA ILE A 456 14.68 30.42 -9.53
C ILE A 456 15.21 28.98 -9.44
N LEU A 457 16.44 28.81 -8.92
CA LEU A 457 17.07 27.51 -8.75
C LEU A 457 16.28 26.59 -7.81
N LEU A 458 15.73 27.14 -6.72
CA LEU A 458 14.91 26.40 -5.76
C LEU A 458 13.69 25.73 -6.42
N PHE A 459 13.06 26.41 -7.39
CA PHE A 459 11.97 25.83 -8.18
C PHE A 459 12.47 24.95 -9.34
N TRP A 460 13.65 25.25 -9.90
CA TRP A 460 14.26 24.46 -10.98
C TRP A 460 14.69 23.05 -10.51
N TRP A 461 15.18 22.89 -9.28
CA TRP A 461 15.60 21.59 -8.74
C TRP A 461 14.55 20.48 -8.86
N PRO A 462 13.33 20.63 -8.32
CA PRO A 462 12.29 19.60 -8.48
C PRO A 462 11.86 19.43 -9.94
N VAL A 463 11.88 20.48 -10.76
CA VAL A 463 11.50 20.41 -12.18
C VAL A 463 12.51 19.59 -12.98
N SER A 464 13.80 19.88 -12.83
CA SER A 464 14.89 19.16 -13.49
C SER A 464 14.91 17.68 -13.08
N ALA A 465 14.71 17.36 -11.80
CA ALA A 465 14.57 15.99 -11.32
C ALA A 465 13.39 15.25 -11.99
N ARG A 466 12.22 15.89 -12.09
CA ARG A 466 11.05 15.31 -12.79
C ARG A 466 11.31 15.09 -14.29
N LEU A 467 11.96 16.05 -14.95
CA LEU A 467 12.32 15.93 -16.37
C LEU A 467 13.33 14.80 -16.58
N HIS A 468 14.34 14.70 -15.72
CA HIS A 468 15.31 13.60 -15.73
C HIS A 468 14.62 12.24 -15.56
N LEU A 469 13.70 12.09 -14.60
CA LEU A 469 12.95 10.84 -14.43
C LEU A 469 12.12 10.47 -15.68
N LYS A 470 11.52 11.46 -16.36
CA LYS A 470 10.80 11.22 -17.63
C LYS A 470 11.74 10.77 -18.74
N LEU A 471 12.91 11.38 -18.86
CA LEU A 471 13.94 10.99 -19.83
C LEU A 471 14.46 9.58 -19.52
N TYR A 472 14.81 9.31 -18.26
CA TYR A 472 15.28 8.01 -17.80
C TYR A 472 14.25 6.90 -18.03
N GLN A 473 12.96 7.18 -17.79
CA GLN A 473 11.87 6.24 -18.07
C GLN A 473 11.80 5.91 -19.56
N ARG A 474 11.90 6.91 -20.45
CA ARG A 474 11.88 6.71 -21.91
C ARG A 474 13.12 5.95 -22.38
N LEU A 475 14.29 6.32 -21.89
CA LEU A 475 15.56 5.65 -22.16
C LEU A 475 15.48 4.17 -21.76
N SER A 476 15.08 3.89 -20.51
CA SER A 476 14.98 2.54 -19.95
C SER A 476 13.97 1.67 -20.72
N LYS A 477 12.79 2.21 -21.04
CA LYS A 477 11.78 1.50 -21.84
C LYS A 477 12.30 1.18 -23.24
N SER A 478 12.93 2.15 -23.89
CA SER A 478 13.47 1.98 -25.24
C SER A 478 14.61 0.96 -25.26
N TRP A 479 15.50 1.03 -24.28
CA TRP A 479 16.59 0.07 -24.10
C TRP A 479 16.07 -1.35 -23.84
N LYS A 480 15.07 -1.50 -22.97
CA LYS A 480 14.42 -2.79 -22.71
C LYS A 480 13.84 -3.38 -24.00
N ASN A 481 13.14 -2.56 -24.80
CA ASN A 481 12.56 -3.00 -26.06
C ASN A 481 13.63 -3.39 -27.11
N LEU A 482 14.76 -2.68 -27.16
CA LEU A 482 15.89 -3.03 -28.03
C LEU A 482 16.52 -4.37 -27.60
N ARG A 483 16.79 -4.56 -26.30
CA ARG A 483 17.28 -5.85 -25.78
C ARG A 483 16.31 -6.99 -26.08
N LEU A 484 15.02 -6.76 -25.87
CA LEU A 484 13.97 -7.72 -26.20
C LEU A 484 14.00 -8.03 -27.70
N TRP A 485 14.13 -7.03 -28.58
CA TRP A 485 14.23 -7.25 -30.02
C TRP A 485 15.35 -8.23 -30.40
N PHE A 486 16.55 -8.09 -29.83
CA PHE A 486 17.66 -9.02 -30.07
C PHE A 486 17.36 -10.41 -29.52
N LYS A 487 16.86 -10.48 -28.30
CA LYS A 487 16.50 -11.74 -27.62
C LYS A 487 15.42 -12.53 -28.36
N LEU A 488 14.40 -11.85 -28.88
CA LEU A 488 13.34 -12.48 -29.69
C LEU A 488 13.86 -13.07 -31.01
N ARG A 489 15.06 -12.67 -31.45
CA ARG A 489 15.71 -13.09 -32.70
C ARG A 489 16.93 -14.00 -32.51
N SER A 490 17.36 -14.28 -31.28
CA SER A 490 18.59 -15.04 -31.02
C SER A 490 18.48 -16.53 -31.36
N GLY A 491 17.28 -17.06 -31.56
CA GLY A 491 17.03 -18.49 -31.77
C GLY A 491 17.20 -19.34 -30.50
N GLN A 492 17.54 -18.74 -29.36
CA GLN A 492 17.79 -19.44 -28.09
C GLN A 492 16.51 -19.84 -27.33
N ILE A 493 15.34 -19.41 -27.79
CA ILE A 493 14.06 -19.60 -27.12
C ILE A 493 13.12 -20.28 -28.10
N GLU A 494 12.63 -21.45 -27.73
CA GLU A 494 11.59 -22.20 -28.45
C GLU A 494 10.23 -21.50 -28.29
N TRP A 495 10.03 -20.43 -29.06
CA TRP A 495 8.92 -19.49 -28.90
C TRP A 495 7.55 -20.13 -29.05
N GLU A 496 7.38 -21.04 -30.01
CA GLU A 496 6.10 -21.67 -30.29
C GLU A 496 5.68 -22.56 -29.12
N SER A 497 6.59 -23.40 -28.65
CA SER A 497 6.40 -24.23 -27.45
C SER A 497 6.09 -23.38 -26.21
N LEU A 498 6.87 -22.31 -25.97
CA LEU A 498 6.67 -21.42 -24.81
C LEU A 498 5.30 -20.72 -24.85
N ILE A 499 4.88 -20.23 -26.02
CA ILE A 499 3.58 -19.57 -26.18
C ILE A 499 2.45 -20.58 -26.01
N GLN A 500 2.58 -21.78 -26.59
CA GLN A 500 1.59 -22.83 -26.49
C GLN A 500 1.43 -23.29 -25.04
N ALA A 501 2.52 -23.55 -24.32
CA ALA A 501 2.51 -23.90 -22.90
C ALA A 501 1.87 -22.80 -22.04
N HIS A 502 2.25 -21.54 -22.30
CA HIS A 502 1.66 -20.39 -21.59
C HIS A 502 0.16 -20.26 -21.83
N GLN A 503 -0.29 -20.44 -23.08
CA GLN A 503 -1.68 -20.34 -23.47
C GLN A 503 -2.51 -21.51 -22.93
N ALA A 504 -2.01 -22.74 -23.03
CA ALA A 504 -2.68 -23.94 -22.50
C ALA A 504 -2.91 -23.80 -20.99
N LEU A 505 -1.87 -23.46 -20.23
CA LEU A 505 -1.95 -23.28 -18.79
C LEU A 505 -2.90 -22.14 -18.40
N ALA A 506 -2.85 -21.02 -19.15
CA ALA A 506 -3.75 -19.90 -18.91
C ALA A 506 -5.22 -20.23 -19.25
N MET A 507 -5.47 -21.03 -20.30
CA MET A 507 -6.82 -21.49 -20.65
C MET A 507 -7.36 -22.47 -19.62
N GLU A 508 -6.53 -23.38 -19.13
CA GLU A 508 -6.88 -24.33 -18.07
C GLU A 508 -7.25 -23.60 -16.78
N MET A 509 -6.43 -22.64 -16.32
CA MET A 509 -6.80 -21.83 -15.14
C MET A 509 -8.06 -20.98 -15.37
N ALA A 510 -8.25 -20.45 -16.58
CA ALA A 510 -9.44 -19.65 -16.89
C ALA A 510 -10.71 -20.51 -16.96
N SER A 511 -10.63 -21.75 -17.46
CA SER A 511 -11.77 -22.66 -17.56
C SER A 511 -12.24 -23.13 -16.19
N ILE A 512 -11.32 -23.40 -15.27
CA ILE A 512 -11.61 -23.70 -13.86
C ILE A 512 -12.48 -22.61 -13.25
N GLY A 513 -12.11 -21.35 -13.43
CA GLY A 513 -12.86 -20.22 -12.89
C GLY A 513 -14.19 -19.93 -13.59
N ASN A 514 -14.47 -20.51 -14.78
CA ASN A 514 -15.74 -20.29 -15.49
C ASN A 514 -16.89 -21.10 -14.90
N GLY A 515 -16.61 -22.26 -14.30
CA GLY A 515 -17.62 -23.11 -13.66
C GLY A 515 -18.02 -22.66 -12.26
N LEU A 516 -17.34 -21.65 -11.70
CA LEU A 516 -17.49 -21.23 -10.32
C LEU A 516 -18.14 -19.85 -10.19
N ILE A 517 -18.88 -19.66 -9.09
CA ILE A 517 -19.26 -18.36 -8.54
C ILE A 517 -18.11 -17.92 -7.62
N LEU A 518 -17.48 -16.80 -7.95
CA LEU A 518 -16.27 -16.28 -7.31
C LEU A 518 -16.47 -14.81 -6.87
N PRO A 519 -15.60 -14.28 -5.98
CA PRO A 519 -15.67 -12.90 -5.52
C PRO A 519 -15.89 -11.87 -6.64
N GLY A 520 -16.89 -11.01 -6.46
CA GLY A 520 -17.28 -9.98 -7.44
C GLY A 520 -18.17 -10.47 -8.59
N ASP A 521 -18.58 -11.73 -8.60
CA ASP A 521 -19.69 -12.17 -9.47
C ASP A 521 -21.04 -11.64 -8.94
N PRO A 522 -22.06 -11.39 -9.79
CA PRO A 522 -23.36 -10.87 -9.34
C PRO A 522 -24.04 -11.75 -8.28
N ASP A 523 -23.87 -13.06 -8.38
CA ASP A 523 -24.48 -14.04 -7.47
C ASP A 523 -23.57 -14.40 -6.29
N TRP A 524 -22.41 -13.73 -6.17
CA TRP A 524 -21.47 -13.95 -5.07
C TRP A 524 -22.06 -13.49 -3.74
N LYS A 525 -21.98 -14.37 -2.73
CA LYS A 525 -22.32 -14.04 -1.36
C LYS A 525 -21.04 -13.94 -0.55
N GLU A 526 -20.79 -12.78 0.04
CA GLU A 526 -19.64 -12.59 0.92
C GLU A 526 -19.69 -13.57 2.11
N PRO A 527 -18.54 -14.15 2.51
CA PRO A 527 -18.47 -15.10 3.63
C PRO A 527 -18.93 -14.46 4.93
N PRO A 528 -19.70 -15.17 5.78
CA PRO A 528 -20.06 -14.72 7.12
C PRO A 528 -18.80 -14.55 8.00
N ALA A 529 -18.93 -13.88 9.15
CA ALA A 529 -17.77 -13.63 10.00
C ALA A 529 -17.10 -14.95 10.41
N GLY A 530 -15.77 -15.01 10.28
CA GLY A 530 -14.99 -16.21 10.61
C GLY A 530 -14.94 -17.28 9.51
N LYS A 531 -15.46 -16.99 8.31
CA LYS A 531 -15.31 -17.84 7.10
C LYS A 531 -14.41 -17.18 6.07
N ASP A 532 -13.64 -17.98 5.32
CA ASP A 532 -12.82 -17.49 4.21
C ASP A 532 -13.58 -17.57 2.87
N ASP A 533 -13.08 -16.88 1.85
CA ASP A 533 -13.70 -16.80 0.52
C ASP A 533 -13.89 -18.19 -0.11
N TRP A 534 -12.94 -19.09 0.05
CA TRP A 534 -13.01 -20.41 -0.59
C TRP A 534 -14.16 -21.28 -0.07
N GLU A 535 -14.60 -21.07 1.18
CA GLU A 535 -15.73 -21.80 1.77
C GLU A 535 -17.07 -21.41 1.16
N MET A 536 -17.13 -20.25 0.48
CA MET A 536 -18.32 -19.73 -0.20
C MET A 536 -18.33 -19.99 -1.69
N VAL A 537 -17.28 -20.62 -2.22
CA VAL A 537 -17.19 -20.98 -3.64
C VAL A 537 -18.23 -22.05 -3.97
N GLN A 538 -19.02 -21.78 -5.00
CA GLN A 538 -20.07 -22.66 -5.49
C GLN A 538 -19.93 -22.87 -7.00
N PHE A 539 -20.46 -23.98 -7.51
CA PHE A 539 -20.60 -24.15 -8.95
C PHE A 539 -21.73 -23.28 -9.47
N ARG A 540 -21.52 -22.67 -10.64
CA ARG A 540 -22.60 -22.00 -11.37
C ARG A 540 -23.66 -23.04 -11.76
N PRO A 541 -24.95 -22.68 -11.71
CA PRO A 541 -25.99 -23.54 -12.27
C PRO A 541 -25.63 -23.83 -13.73
N SER A 542 -25.61 -25.09 -14.12
CA SER A 542 -25.53 -25.48 -15.52
C SER A 542 -26.71 -24.83 -16.26
N GLU A 543 -26.43 -23.95 -17.22
CA GLU A 543 -27.44 -23.54 -18.19
C GLU A 543 -27.95 -24.82 -18.88
N GLY A 544 -29.18 -25.20 -18.56
CA GLY A 544 -29.83 -26.42 -19.06
C GLY A 544 -30.24 -26.32 -20.52
#